data_AF-K0KD02-F1
#
_entry.id   AF-K0KD02-F1
#
_cell.length_a   1.000
_cell.length_b   1.000
_cell.length_c   1.000
_cell.angle_alpha   90.00
_cell.angle_beta   90.00
_cell.angle_gamma   90.00
#
_symmetry.space_group_name_H-M   'P 1'
#
loop_
_entity.id
_entity.type
_entity.pdbx_description
1 polymer ?
#
loop_
_entity_poly.entity_id
_entity_poly.type
_entity_poly.pdbx_seq_one_letter_code
_entity_poly.pdbx_strand_id
1 'polypeptide(L)'
;MKALKAVVVVAVSGSLLVGCGSDWTGDVRFKVTRIAPARESMGEAKKPFVVLELDQEQPDGIPEITTEGADSDQFPADIKVGDVVVCTLHRSDDNGLDGVEAKQTVGPCRRA
;
A
#
# COMPACT_ATOMS: atom_id res chain seq x y z
N MET A 1 -25.00 -16.02 -21.93
CA MET A 1 -25.33 -14.83 -21.12
C MET A 1 -24.06 -14.01 -20.98
N LYS A 2 -24.02 -12.80 -21.55
CA LYS A 2 -22.84 -11.92 -21.55
C LYS A 2 -22.74 -11.26 -20.17
N ALA A 3 -21.80 -11.70 -19.35
CA ALA A 3 -21.47 -11.03 -18.10
C ALA A 3 -20.63 -9.78 -18.45
N LEU A 4 -21.29 -8.62 -18.48
CA LEU A 4 -20.61 -7.34 -18.54
C LEU A 4 -19.85 -7.16 -17.23
N LYS A 5 -18.54 -7.39 -17.26
CA LYS A 5 -17.62 -6.93 -16.23
C LYS A 5 -17.73 -5.40 -16.24
N ALA A 6 -18.42 -4.85 -15.25
CA ALA A 6 -18.45 -3.41 -15.02
C ALA A 6 -17.03 -2.97 -14.66
N VAL A 7 -16.31 -2.44 -15.64
CA VAL A 7 -15.08 -1.68 -15.40
C VAL A 7 -15.53 -0.35 -14.84
N VAL A 8 -15.59 -0.29 -13.51
CA VAL A 8 -15.78 0.94 -12.76
C VAL A 8 -14.48 1.73 -12.89
N VAL A 9 -14.39 2.60 -13.91
CA VAL A 9 -13.34 3.62 -14.02
C VAL A 9 -13.70 4.72 -13.02
N VAL A 10 -13.35 4.53 -11.76
CA VAL A 10 -13.33 5.62 -10.78
C VAL A 10 -12.02 6.35 -11.01
N ALA A 11 -12.12 7.50 -11.68
CA ALA A 11 -11.05 8.49 -11.69
C ALA A 11 -10.80 8.93 -10.24
N VAL A 12 -9.81 8.33 -9.60
CA VAL A 12 -9.28 8.84 -8.33
C VAL A 12 -8.31 9.94 -8.71
N SER A 13 -8.77 11.18 -8.64
CA SER A 13 -7.91 12.34 -8.51
C SER A 13 -7.23 12.26 -7.14
N GLY A 14 -6.17 11.44 -7.06
CA GLY A 14 -5.24 11.45 -5.95
C GLY A 14 -4.46 12.76 -6.02
N SER A 15 -4.63 13.61 -5.02
CA SER A 15 -3.83 14.82 -4.83
C SER A 15 -2.39 14.40 -4.51
N LEU A 16 -1.57 14.18 -5.55
CA LEU A 16 -0.13 14.05 -5.39
C LEU A 16 0.41 15.45 -5.06
N LEU A 17 0.72 15.69 -3.78
CA LEU A 17 1.47 16.87 -3.40
C LEU A 17 2.89 16.70 -3.95
N VAL A 18 3.15 17.38 -5.07
CA VAL A 18 4.39 17.33 -5.83
C VAL A 18 5.53 17.89 -4.97
N GLY A 19 6.33 16.99 -4.37
CA GLY A 19 7.67 17.33 -3.91
C GLY A 19 8.61 17.33 -5.11
N CYS A 20 9.35 18.41 -5.33
CA CYS A 20 10.46 18.41 -6.27
C CYS A 20 11.60 17.56 -5.68
N GLY A 21 11.54 16.24 -5.85
CA GLY A 21 12.51 15.28 -5.32
C GLY A 21 11.98 13.85 -5.46
N SER A 22 12.85 12.86 -5.33
CA SER A 22 12.52 11.43 -5.36
C SER A 22 11.48 10.98 -4.30
N ASP A 23 11.17 11.88 -3.36
CA ASP A 23 10.22 11.69 -2.27
C ASP A 23 8.80 12.04 -2.70
N TRP A 24 7.85 11.19 -2.34
CA TRP A 24 6.45 11.48 -2.60
C TRP A 24 5.54 10.81 -1.57
N THR A 25 4.34 11.36 -1.43
CA THR A 25 3.27 10.79 -0.59
C THR A 25 1.98 10.81 -1.37
N GLY A 26 1.22 9.71 -1.32
CA GLY A 26 -0.05 9.61 -2.04
C GLY A 26 -0.94 8.51 -1.51
N ASP A 27 -2.23 8.64 -1.79
CA ASP A 27 -3.21 7.60 -1.48
C ASP A 27 -3.23 6.54 -2.59
N VAL A 28 -3.07 5.28 -2.21
CA VAL A 28 -2.98 4.14 -3.12
C VAL A 28 -3.99 3.08 -2.71
N ARG A 29 -4.69 2.52 -3.69
CA ARG A 29 -5.67 1.45 -3.50
C ARG A 29 -4.99 0.08 -3.56
N PHE A 30 -5.24 -0.72 -2.53
CA PHE A 30 -4.75 -2.08 -2.40
C PHE A 30 -5.89 -3.05 -2.13
N LYS A 31 -5.70 -4.29 -2.55
CA LYS A 31 -6.49 -5.44 -2.16
C LYS A 31 -5.75 -6.22 -1.07
N VAL A 32 -6.46 -6.59 -0.02
CA VAL A 32 -5.92 -7.47 1.03
C VAL A 32 -5.92 -8.91 0.52
N THR A 33 -4.74 -9.50 0.39
CA THR A 33 -4.59 -10.87 -0.13
C THR A 33 -4.38 -11.90 0.97
N ARG A 34 -3.81 -11.48 2.11
CA ARG A 34 -3.56 -12.35 3.26
C ARG A 34 -3.42 -11.54 4.54
N ILE A 35 -3.86 -12.12 5.66
CA ILE A 35 -3.62 -11.58 7.01
C ILE A 35 -2.82 -12.63 7.78
N ALA A 36 -1.59 -12.28 8.15
CA ALA A 36 -0.73 -13.10 8.99
C ALA A 36 -0.96 -12.75 10.47
N PRO A 37 -1.31 -13.73 11.33
CA PRO A 37 -1.50 -13.47 12.75
C PRO A 37 -0.18 -13.13 13.43
N ALA A 38 -0.26 -12.52 14.62
CA ALA A 38 0.90 -12.41 15.50
C ALA A 38 1.49 -13.80 15.76
N ARG A 39 2.82 -13.89 15.77
CA ARG A 39 3.53 -15.15 16.01
C ARG A 39 4.85 -14.88 16.72
N GLU A 40 5.28 -15.84 17.53
CA GLU A 40 6.65 -15.87 18.02
C GLU A 40 7.56 -16.49 16.96
N SER A 41 8.75 -15.92 16.77
CA SER A 41 9.75 -16.43 15.83
C SER A 41 11.13 -16.14 16.40
N MET A 42 11.93 -17.18 16.63
CA MET A 42 13.29 -17.04 17.20
C MET A 42 13.33 -16.24 18.52
N GLY A 43 12.31 -16.39 19.37
CA GLY A 43 12.19 -15.65 20.63
C GLY A 43 11.71 -14.20 20.51
N GLU A 44 11.37 -13.74 19.30
CA GLU A 44 10.80 -12.42 19.07
C GLU A 44 9.30 -12.51 18.76
N ALA A 45 8.50 -11.68 19.42
CA ALA A 45 7.10 -11.49 19.09
C ALA A 45 6.97 -10.64 17.81
N LYS A 46 6.47 -11.24 16.73
CA LYS A 46 6.12 -10.54 15.49
C LYS A 46 4.65 -10.11 15.57
N LYS A 47 4.41 -8.83 15.29
CA LYS A 47 3.07 -8.26 15.18
C LYS A 47 2.28 -8.93 14.03
N PRO A 48 0.94 -8.88 14.06
CA PRO A 48 0.13 -9.29 12.92
C PRO A 48 0.41 -8.36 11.72
N PHE A 49 0.44 -8.94 10.54
CA PHE A 49 0.83 -8.26 9.30
C PHE A 49 -0.19 -8.55 8.20
N VAL A 50 -0.52 -7.53 7.41
CA VAL A 50 -1.48 -7.60 6.30
C VAL A 50 -0.72 -7.51 5.00
N VAL A 51 -0.89 -8.51 4.14
CA VAL A 51 -0.27 -8.58 2.82
C VAL A 51 -1.20 -7.92 1.80
N LEU A 52 -0.63 -7.07 0.97
CA LEU A 52 -1.34 -6.21 0.02
C LEU A 52 -0.91 -6.49 -1.41
N GLU A 53 -1.84 -6.25 -2.33
CA GLU A 53 -1.59 -6.21 -3.77
C GLU A 53 -2.22 -4.93 -4.33
N LEU A 54 -1.61 -4.30 -5.32
CA LEU A 54 -2.18 -3.11 -5.95
C LEU A 54 -3.54 -3.44 -6.58
N ASP A 55 -4.57 -2.67 -6.23
CA ASP A 55 -5.92 -2.75 -6.82
C ASP A 55 -6.19 -1.54 -7.73
N GLN A 56 -5.16 -1.19 -8.48
CA GLN A 56 -5.15 -0.12 -9.47
C GLN A 56 -3.96 -0.32 -10.41
N GLU A 57 -3.98 0.39 -11.53
CA GLU A 57 -2.78 0.50 -12.37
C GLU A 57 -1.67 1.20 -11.58
N GLN A 58 -0.42 0.79 -11.83
CA GLN A 58 0.76 1.48 -11.31
C GLN A 58 0.65 2.96 -11.73
N PRO A 59 0.66 3.92 -10.79
CA PRO A 59 0.52 5.31 -11.16
C PRO A 59 1.69 5.79 -12.01
N ASP A 60 1.38 6.51 -13.09
CA ASP A 60 2.37 7.14 -13.94
C ASP A 60 3.09 8.28 -13.21
N GLY A 61 4.36 8.49 -13.55
CA GLY A 61 5.14 9.62 -13.05
C GLY A 61 5.65 9.47 -11.62
N ILE A 62 5.44 8.32 -10.98
CA ILE A 62 6.11 7.92 -9.73
C ILE A 62 6.87 6.61 -9.94
N PRO A 63 7.93 6.34 -9.16
CA PRO A 63 8.62 5.06 -9.30
C PRO A 63 7.79 3.90 -8.71
N GLU A 64 8.09 2.68 -9.17
CA GLU A 64 7.29 1.47 -8.92
C GLU A 64 6.96 1.27 -7.44
N ILE A 65 5.69 0.95 -7.14
CA ILE A 65 5.23 0.63 -5.79
C ILE A 65 5.50 -0.85 -5.55
N THR A 66 6.42 -1.14 -4.63
CA THR A 66 6.90 -2.50 -4.34
C THR A 66 6.51 -2.98 -2.94
N THR A 67 5.71 -2.18 -2.19
CA THR A 67 5.28 -2.57 -0.85
C THR A 67 4.42 -3.84 -0.88
N GLU A 68 4.79 -4.82 -0.05
CA GLU A 68 4.10 -6.11 0.04
C GLU A 68 3.07 -6.15 1.18
N GLY A 69 3.03 -5.14 2.04
CA GLY A 69 2.12 -5.11 3.18
C GLY A 69 2.44 -4.11 4.27
N ALA A 70 1.67 -4.21 5.36
CA ALA A 70 1.68 -3.29 6.48
C ALA A 70 1.31 -3.96 7.81
N ASP A 71 1.69 -3.35 8.93
CA ASP A 71 1.25 -3.79 10.26
C ASP A 71 -0.29 -3.69 10.36
N SER A 72 -0.92 -4.66 11.03
CA SER A 72 -2.39 -4.70 11.12
C SER A 72 -3.01 -3.49 11.85
N ASP A 73 -2.23 -2.78 12.67
CA ASP A 73 -2.67 -1.58 13.40
C ASP A 73 -2.89 -0.37 12.47
N GLN A 74 -2.43 -0.45 11.22
CA GLN A 74 -2.68 0.56 10.19
C GLN A 74 -4.05 0.40 9.52
N PHE A 75 -4.79 -0.68 9.80
CA PHE A 75 -6.05 -1.02 9.14
C PHE A 75 -7.27 -0.91 10.07
N PRO A 76 -8.49 -0.85 9.49
CA PRO A 76 -9.72 -1.07 10.27
C PRO A 76 -9.70 -2.42 11.01
N ALA A 77 -10.22 -2.45 12.23
CA ALA A 77 -10.11 -3.59 13.15
C ALA A 77 -10.75 -4.90 12.63
N ASP A 78 -11.66 -4.82 11.66
CA ASP A 78 -12.42 -5.94 11.10
C ASP A 78 -12.09 -6.22 9.63
N ILE A 79 -10.89 -5.81 9.17
CA ILE A 79 -10.40 -6.05 7.81
C ILE A 79 -10.32 -7.55 7.48
N LYS A 80 -10.64 -7.91 6.23
CA LYS A 80 -10.66 -9.29 5.73
C LYS A 80 -9.87 -9.44 4.45
N VAL A 81 -9.46 -10.68 4.17
CA VAL A 81 -8.95 -11.06 2.86
C VAL A 81 -10.03 -10.82 1.80
N GLY A 82 -9.65 -10.14 0.72
CA GLY A 82 -10.53 -9.73 -0.37
C GLY A 82 -11.03 -8.29 -0.25
N ASP A 83 -10.88 -7.64 0.92
CA ASP A 83 -11.25 -6.24 1.08
C ASP A 83 -10.34 -5.33 0.26
N VAL A 84 -10.91 -4.23 -0.22
CA VAL A 84 -10.18 -3.16 -0.90
C VAL A 84 -10.05 -1.98 0.06
N VAL A 85 -8.83 -1.48 0.19
CA VAL A 85 -8.46 -0.39 1.08
C VAL A 85 -7.70 0.68 0.32
N VAL A 86 -7.78 1.91 0.82
CA VAL A 86 -6.94 3.03 0.40
C VAL A 86 -5.98 3.32 1.54
N CYS A 87 -4.68 3.21 1.27
CA CYS A 87 -3.62 3.50 2.22
C CYS A 87 -2.80 4.68 1.75
N THR A 88 -2.38 5.52 2.69
CA THR A 88 -1.39 6.56 2.38
C THR A 88 -0.02 5.91 2.28
N LEU A 89 0.61 5.96 1.11
CA LEU A 89 1.96 5.48 0.87
C LEU A 89 2.93 6.66 0.89
N HIS A 90 4.00 6.52 1.67
CA HIS A 90 5.11 7.46 1.70
C HIS A 90 6.36 6.79 1.14
N ARG A 91 6.98 7.42 0.15
CA ARG A 91 8.30 7.05 -0.34
C ARG A 91 9.29 8.13 0.05
N SER A 92 10.38 7.72 0.68
CA SER A 92 11.55 8.57 0.91
C SER A 92 12.77 7.92 0.24
N ASP A 93 13.49 8.72 -0.52
CA ASP A 93 14.83 8.43 -1.00
C ASP A 93 15.81 9.17 -0.10
N ASP A 94 16.02 8.64 1.11
CA ASP A 94 16.80 9.32 2.16
C ASP A 94 18.27 9.57 1.77
N ASN A 95 18.75 9.04 0.64
CA ASN A 95 20.18 8.88 0.37
C ASN A 95 20.53 9.08 -1.12
N GLY A 96 20.57 10.35 -1.53
CA GLY A 96 20.97 10.75 -2.88
C GLY A 96 22.44 10.46 -3.28
N LEU A 97 23.22 9.66 -2.51
CA LEU A 97 24.67 9.47 -2.76
C LEU A 97 25.24 8.06 -2.48
N ASP A 98 24.51 7.12 -1.87
CA ASP A 98 25.10 5.89 -1.29
C ASP A 98 24.44 4.56 -1.71
N GLY A 99 23.54 4.58 -2.70
CA GLY A 99 23.07 3.38 -3.39
C GLY A 99 22.14 2.47 -2.57
N VAL A 100 21.53 3.00 -1.52
CA VAL A 100 20.52 2.31 -0.72
C VAL A 100 19.16 2.49 -1.41
N GLU A 101 18.40 1.41 -1.59
CA GLU A 101 17.11 1.44 -2.28
C GLU A 101 16.11 2.36 -1.56
N ALA A 102 15.31 3.10 -2.34
CA ALA A 102 14.30 4.00 -1.81
C ALA A 102 13.31 3.25 -0.90
N LYS A 103 13.01 3.83 0.26
CA LYS A 103 12.15 3.21 1.27
C LYS A 103 10.70 3.56 1.02
N GLN A 104 9.83 2.55 1.00
CA GLN A 104 8.38 2.71 0.94
C GLN A 104 7.75 2.32 2.28
N THR A 105 6.95 3.21 2.85
CA THR A 105 6.26 2.99 4.12
C THR A 105 4.77 3.20 3.91
N VAL A 106 3.99 2.15 4.15
CA VAL A 106 2.54 2.24 4.21
C VAL A 106 2.16 2.94 5.50
N GLY A 107 1.27 3.93 5.42
CA GLY A 107 0.66 4.64 6.52
C GLY A 107 -0.76 4.13 6.80
N PRO A 108 -1.60 4.94 7.48
CA PRO A 108 -2.96 4.55 7.80
C PRO A 108 -3.78 4.17 6.56
N CYS A 109 -4.55 3.11 6.69
CA CYS A 109 -5.46 2.59 5.68
C CYS A 109 -6.92 2.79 6.09
N ARG A 110 -7.77 3.06 5.11
CA ARG A 110 -9.23 3.14 5.23
C ARG A 110 -9.89 2.25 4.20
N ARG A 111 -11.15 1.85 4.41
CA ARG A 111 -11.91 1.15 3.37
C ARG A 111 -12.05 2.05 2.14
N ALA A 112 -11.92 1.44 0.97
CA ALA A 112 -12.09 2.10 -0.32
C ALA A 112 -13.55 2.43 -0.63
#